data_AF-A0A2V7Z823-F1
#
_entry.id   AF-A0A2V7Z823-F1
#
_cell.length_a   1.000
_cell.length_b   1.000
_cell.length_c   1.000
_cell.angle_alpha   90.00
_cell.angle_beta   90.00
_cell.angle_gamma   90.00
#
_symmetry.space_group_name_H-M   'P 1'
#
loop_
_entity.id
_entity.type
_entity.pdbx_description
1 polymer ?
#
loop_
_entity_poly.entity_id
_entity_poly.type
_entity_poly.pdbx_seq_one_letter_code
_entity_poly.pdbx_strand_id
1 'polypeptide(L)'
;MALAETRTPPLSDDPNRDLGFGAVVARESRKRLLNKDGSFNVVREGLRFFESLSPYHSLLTTTWPRFLGLVVLFFLLTNAVFGFAYFLCGPGQIAGSTAVSLPTQYLEDFFFSVQTFATIGYGVMHPVGLAANLLVTLEALVGLLGFALATGILFARFAQPT
;
A
#
# COMPACT_ATOMS: atom_id res chain seq x y z
N MET A 1 55.92 19.61 13.90
CA MET A 1 54.97 19.25 12.82
C MET A 1 55.06 17.75 12.61
N ALA A 2 54.17 16.98 13.24
CA ALA A 2 54.09 15.52 13.11
C ALA A 2 52.61 15.15 13.00
N LEU A 3 52.26 14.51 11.88
CA LEU A 3 50.89 14.11 11.54
C LEU A 3 50.46 12.95 12.45
N ALA A 4 49.34 13.11 13.15
CA ALA A 4 48.70 12.05 13.91
C ALA A 4 48.00 11.10 12.93
N GLU A 5 48.61 9.94 12.73
CA GLU A 5 48.08 8.83 11.93
C GLU A 5 46.82 8.28 12.60
N THR A 6 45.66 8.51 11.98
CA THR A 6 44.37 8.02 12.47
C THR A 6 44.31 6.52 12.20
N ARG A 7 44.72 5.70 13.19
CA ARG A 7 44.58 4.25 13.12
C ARG A 7 43.09 3.88 13.05
N THR A 8 42.62 3.48 11.88
CA THR A 8 41.37 2.75 11.74
C THR A 8 41.45 1.49 12.61
N PRO A 9 40.47 1.22 13.49
CA PRO A 9 40.50 0.01 14.29
C PRO A 9 40.43 -1.21 13.34
N PRO A 10 41.15 -2.30 13.64
CA PRO A 10 41.02 -3.53 12.87
C PRO A 10 39.56 -3.98 12.95
N LEU A 11 38.97 -4.27 11.79
CA LEU A 11 37.67 -4.91 11.69
C LEU A 11 37.75 -6.19 12.54
N SER A 12 36.92 -6.27 13.58
CA SER A 12 36.85 -7.46 14.42
C SER A 12 36.36 -8.62 13.56
N ASP A 13 37.27 -9.48 13.13
CA ASP A 13 36.99 -10.82 12.59
C ASP A 13 36.45 -11.67 13.74
N ASP A 14 35.17 -11.53 14.06
CA ASP A 14 34.47 -12.44 14.95
C ASP A 14 33.99 -13.66 14.13
N PRO A 15 34.66 -14.82 14.23
CA PRO A 15 34.30 -16.02 13.47
C PRO A 15 32.94 -16.60 13.85
N ASN A 16 32.33 -16.17 14.96
CA ASN A 16 31.00 -16.63 15.37
C ASN A 16 29.85 -15.80 14.77
N ARG A 17 30.17 -14.74 14.02
CA ARG A 17 29.16 -13.87 13.39
C ARG A 17 28.75 -14.35 11.99
N ASP A 18 29.59 -15.17 11.37
CA ASP A 18 29.28 -15.93 10.16
C ASP A 18 29.09 -17.40 10.58
N LEU A 19 27.88 -17.95 10.43
CA LEU A 19 27.53 -19.33 10.78
C LEU A 19 28.21 -20.38 9.87
N GLY A 20 29.38 -20.04 9.29
CA GLY A 20 30.09 -20.82 8.27
C GLY A 20 29.47 -20.74 6.87
N PHE A 21 28.30 -20.11 6.71
CA PHE A 21 27.61 -20.02 5.43
C PHE A 21 28.33 -19.07 4.46
N GLY A 22 28.82 -17.93 4.92
CA GLY A 22 29.55 -16.97 4.09
C GLY A 22 30.88 -17.53 3.59
N ALA A 23 31.68 -18.09 4.50
CA ALA A 23 32.98 -18.66 4.19
C ALA A 23 32.92 -19.89 3.25
N VAL A 24 31.94 -20.78 3.41
CA VAL A 24 31.78 -21.99 2.59
C VAL A 24 31.27 -21.63 1.18
N VAL A 25 30.26 -20.76 1.08
CA VAL A 25 29.71 -20.32 -0.22
C VAL A 25 30.70 -19.46 -1.00
N ALA A 26 31.51 -18.64 -0.32
CA ALA A 26 32.58 -17.87 -0.95
C ALA A 26 33.77 -18.73 -1.43
N ARG A 27 34.03 -19.87 -0.78
CA ARG A 27 35.06 -20.84 -1.22
C ARG A 27 34.61 -21.68 -2.41
N GLU A 28 33.38 -22.18 -2.41
CA GLU A 28 32.88 -23.06 -3.47
C GLU A 28 32.39 -22.30 -4.71
N SER A 29 31.69 -21.18 -4.50
CA SER A 29 31.26 -20.32 -5.58
C SER A 29 32.26 -19.17 -5.70
N ARG A 30 33.06 -19.12 -6.77
CA ARG A 30 33.91 -17.96 -7.10
C ARG A 30 33.09 -16.69 -7.45
N LYS A 31 31.84 -16.60 -7.01
CA LYS A 31 30.90 -15.52 -7.29
C LYS A 31 30.74 -14.67 -6.04
N ARG A 32 30.78 -13.35 -6.22
CA ARG A 32 30.56 -12.41 -5.13
C ARG A 32 29.11 -12.47 -4.68
N LEU A 33 28.89 -12.61 -3.37
CA LEU A 33 27.57 -12.48 -2.74
C LEU A 33 27.11 -11.02 -2.61
N LEU A 34 28.03 -10.06 -2.76
CA LEU A 34 27.79 -8.63 -2.71
C LEU A 34 28.37 -7.93 -3.96
N ASN A 35 27.52 -7.17 -4.64
CA ASN A 35 27.90 -6.33 -5.78
C ASN A 35 28.76 -5.14 -5.32
N LYS A 36 29.37 -4.40 -6.27
CA LYS A 36 30.23 -3.24 -5.95
C LYS A 36 29.45 -2.06 -5.35
N ASP A 37 28.15 -2.02 -5.60
CA ASP A 37 27.22 -1.03 -5.08
C ASP A 37 26.65 -1.39 -3.69
N GLY A 38 27.07 -2.50 -3.10
CA GLY A 38 26.56 -2.98 -1.80
C GLY A 38 25.26 -3.76 -1.87
N SER A 39 24.70 -4.01 -3.06
CA SER A 39 23.52 -4.87 -3.21
C SER A 39 23.88 -6.37 -3.10
N PHE A 40 22.99 -7.18 -2.53
CA PHE A 40 23.18 -8.63 -2.45
C PHE A 40 22.93 -9.30 -3.79
N ASN A 41 23.85 -10.15 -4.23
CA ASN A 41 23.75 -10.97 -5.43
C ASN A 41 23.17 -12.35 -5.08
N VAL A 42 22.00 -12.35 -4.42
CA VAL A 42 21.31 -13.55 -3.95
C VAL A 42 19.85 -13.47 -4.40
N VAL A 43 19.41 -14.44 -5.19
CA VAL A 43 18.02 -14.58 -5.63
C VAL A 43 17.42 -15.77 -4.90
N ARG A 44 16.25 -15.58 -4.26
CA ARG A 44 15.51 -16.67 -3.63
C ARG A 44 14.63 -17.35 -4.68
N GLU A 45 15.03 -18.53 -5.14
CA GLU A 45 14.23 -19.36 -6.04
C GLU A 45 13.39 -20.37 -5.23
N GLY A 46 12.16 -20.68 -5.69
CA GLY A 46 11.32 -21.73 -5.09
C GLY A 46 10.19 -21.28 -4.16
N LEU A 47 9.93 -19.98 -3.98
CA LEU A 47 8.79 -19.48 -3.22
C LEU A 47 7.49 -19.54 -4.05
N ARG A 48 6.38 -20.02 -3.47
CA ARG A 48 5.06 -20.00 -4.15
C ARG A 48 4.65 -18.55 -4.40
N PHE A 49 3.91 -18.29 -5.47
CA PHE A 49 3.48 -16.94 -5.89
C PHE A 49 2.89 -16.11 -4.72
N PHE A 50 2.02 -16.71 -3.90
CA PHE A 50 1.41 -16.06 -2.73
C PHE A 50 2.35 -15.89 -1.52
N GLU A 51 3.39 -16.72 -1.39
CA GLU A 51 4.41 -16.59 -0.33
C GLU A 51 5.49 -15.55 -0.69
N SER A 52 5.69 -15.29 -1.99
CA SER A 52 6.57 -14.21 -2.47
C SER A 52 5.93 -12.82 -2.39
N LEU A 53 4.60 -12.75 -2.37
CA LEU A 53 3.85 -11.51 -2.23
C LEU A 53 3.91 -11.07 -0.78
N SER A 54 4.94 -10.30 -0.42
CA SER A 54 4.92 -9.48 0.79
C SER A 54 4.34 -8.12 0.39
N PRO A 55 3.01 -7.88 0.50
CA PRO A 55 2.37 -6.70 -0.06
C PRO A 55 2.90 -5.44 0.62
N TYR A 56 3.16 -5.54 1.93
CA TYR A 56 3.81 -4.51 2.72
C TYR A 56 5.20 -4.16 2.18
N HIS A 57 6.07 -5.16 1.96
CA HIS A 57 7.42 -4.90 1.45
C HIS A 57 7.39 -4.36 0.02
N SER A 58 6.52 -4.89 -0.84
CA SER A 58 6.34 -4.40 -2.21
C SER A 58 5.84 -2.95 -2.23
N LEU A 59 4.89 -2.59 -1.37
CA LEU A 59 4.38 -1.22 -1.24
C LEU A 59 5.43 -0.26 -0.71
N LEU A 60 6.43 -0.73 0.04
CA LEU A 60 7.53 0.11 0.52
C LEU A 60 8.61 0.32 -0.54
N THR A 61 9.00 -0.71 -1.28
CA THR A 61 10.13 -0.66 -2.23
C THR A 61 9.75 -0.17 -3.63
N THR A 62 8.47 -0.03 -3.94
CA THR A 62 7.97 0.48 -5.23
C THR A 62 8.37 1.95 -5.46
N THR A 63 8.50 2.39 -6.72
CA THR A 63 8.78 3.79 -7.05
C THR A 63 7.62 4.73 -6.68
N TRP A 64 7.92 5.99 -6.35
CA TRP A 64 6.91 6.98 -5.92
C TRP A 64 5.69 7.12 -6.85
N PRO A 65 5.84 7.27 -8.18
CA PRO A 65 4.67 7.39 -9.07
C PRO A 65 3.79 6.14 -9.09
N ARG A 66 4.41 4.95 -9.01
CA ARG A 66 3.67 3.68 -8.96
C ARG A 66 2.91 3.54 -7.63
N PHE A 67 3.53 3.92 -6.52
CA PHE A 67 2.87 3.94 -5.22
C PHE A 67 1.64 4.87 -5.23
N LEU A 68 1.79 6.11 -5.70
CA LEU A 68 0.67 7.04 -5.84
C LEU A 68 -0.43 6.50 -6.77
N GLY A 69 -0.03 5.90 -7.90
CA GLY A 69 -0.97 5.24 -8.82
C GLY A 69 -1.75 4.10 -8.17
N LEU A 70 -1.10 3.29 -7.32
CA LEU A 70 -1.77 2.24 -6.55
C LEU A 70 -2.77 2.80 -5.52
N VAL A 71 -2.43 3.90 -4.85
CA VAL A 71 -3.33 4.58 -3.90
C VAL A 71 -4.57 5.10 -4.63
N VAL A 72 -4.40 5.78 -5.76
CA VAL A 72 -5.51 6.27 -6.59
C VAL A 72 -6.36 5.11 -7.10
N LEU A 73 -5.74 4.03 -7.58
CA LEU A 73 -6.45 2.85 -8.06
C LEU A 73 -7.27 2.20 -6.93
N PHE A 74 -6.68 2.02 -5.75
CA PHE A 74 -7.38 1.47 -4.58
C PHE A 74 -8.58 2.34 -4.19
N PHE A 75 -8.40 3.66 -4.18
CA PHE A 75 -9.48 4.61 -3.92
C PHE A 75 -10.61 4.46 -4.94
N LEU A 76 -10.31 4.49 -6.24
CA LEU A 76 -11.32 4.38 -7.29
C LEU A 76 -12.04 3.03 -7.27
N LEU A 77 -11.32 1.93 -7.06
CA LEU A 77 -11.91 0.59 -6.99
C LEU A 77 -12.83 0.44 -5.77
N THR A 78 -12.41 0.94 -4.61
CA THR A 78 -13.23 0.88 -3.39
C THR A 78 -14.54 1.65 -3.59
N ASN A 79 -14.45 2.88 -4.11
CA ASN A 79 -15.64 3.68 -4.39
C ASN A 79 -16.51 3.09 -5.51
N ALA A 80 -15.93 2.44 -6.51
CA ALA A 80 -16.70 1.73 -7.54
C ALA A 80 -17.49 0.55 -6.95
N VAL A 81 -16.88 -0.22 -6.03
CA VAL A 81 -17.56 -1.33 -5.35
C VAL A 81 -18.70 -0.83 -4.47
N PHE A 82 -18.47 0.21 -3.66
CA PHE A 82 -19.53 0.79 -2.82
C PHE A 82 -20.61 1.49 -3.64
N GLY A 83 -20.24 2.27 -4.66
CA GLY A 83 -21.17 2.85 -5.63
C GLY A 83 -22.06 1.80 -6.28
N PHE A 84 -21.50 0.65 -6.66
CA PHE A 84 -22.28 -0.46 -7.18
C PHE A 84 -23.19 -1.09 -6.12
N ALA A 85 -22.73 -1.24 -4.87
CA ALA A 85 -23.56 -1.72 -3.77
C ALA A 85 -24.74 -0.78 -3.48
N TYR A 86 -24.54 0.53 -3.54
CA TYR A 86 -25.63 1.52 -3.44
C TYR A 86 -26.62 1.39 -4.60
N PHE A 87 -26.12 1.25 -5.83
CA PHE A 87 -26.96 1.03 -7.00
C PHE A 87 -27.85 -0.21 -6.85
N LEU A 88 -27.32 -1.30 -6.27
CA LEU A 88 -28.07 -2.53 -6.00
C LEU A 88 -29.13 -2.38 -4.90
N CYS A 89 -29.04 -1.38 -4.02
CA CYS A 89 -30.09 -1.12 -3.03
C CYS A 89 -31.40 -0.64 -3.70
N GLY A 90 -31.33 -0.19 -4.95
CA GLY A 90 -32.47 0.19 -5.76
C GLY A 90 -32.80 1.68 -5.71
N PRO A 91 -33.70 2.13 -6.60
CA PRO A 91 -34.06 3.54 -6.73
C PRO A 91 -34.72 4.08 -5.45
N GLY A 92 -34.41 5.32 -5.10
CA GLY A 92 -34.98 6.03 -3.95
C GLY A 92 -34.31 5.75 -2.60
N GLN A 93 -33.23 4.95 -2.56
CA GLN A 93 -32.47 4.70 -1.33
C GLN A 93 -31.53 5.86 -0.95
N ILE A 94 -31.15 6.68 -1.93
CA ILE A 94 -30.37 7.91 -1.77
C ILE A 94 -31.26 9.08 -2.18
N ALA A 95 -31.53 9.99 -1.26
CA ALA A 95 -32.26 11.22 -1.54
C ALA A 95 -31.33 12.29 -2.13
N GLY A 96 -31.89 13.21 -2.91
CA GLY A 96 -31.14 14.27 -3.58
C GLY A 96 -30.52 13.87 -4.92
N SER A 97 -30.73 12.63 -5.36
CA SER A 97 -30.38 12.16 -6.70
C SER A 97 -31.31 12.79 -7.76
N THR A 98 -30.73 13.22 -8.88
CA THR A 98 -31.45 13.78 -10.04
C THR A 98 -31.40 12.86 -11.25
N ALA A 99 -30.83 11.67 -11.09
CA ALA A 99 -30.65 10.70 -12.15
C ALA A 99 -32.00 10.26 -12.77
N VAL A 100 -32.07 10.36 -14.09
CA VAL A 100 -33.23 9.95 -14.90
C VAL A 100 -33.01 8.62 -15.63
N SER A 101 -31.78 8.11 -15.64
CA SER A 101 -31.40 6.86 -16.30
C SER A 101 -30.52 5.99 -15.39
N LEU A 102 -30.50 4.67 -15.62
CA LEU A 102 -29.68 3.75 -14.83
C LEU A 102 -28.17 4.09 -14.85
N PRO A 103 -27.55 4.44 -16.00
CA PRO A 103 -26.14 4.82 -16.01
C PRO A 103 -25.85 6.09 -15.20
N THR A 104 -26.74 7.09 -15.29
CA THR A 104 -26.60 8.32 -14.50
C THR A 104 -26.80 8.07 -13.01
N GLN A 105 -27.68 7.13 -12.65
CA GLN A 105 -27.91 6.75 -11.27
C GLN A 105 -26.67 6.10 -10.66
N TYR A 106 -26.07 5.12 -11.34
CA TYR A 106 -24.83 4.50 -10.89
C TYR A 106 -23.69 5.53 -10.71
N LEU A 107 -23.57 6.51 -11.62
CA LEU A 107 -22.57 7.56 -11.47
C LEU A 107 -22.83 8.46 -10.26
N GLU A 108 -24.08 8.86 -10.01
CA GLU A 108 -24.44 9.61 -8.80
C GLU A 108 -24.16 8.79 -7.52
N ASP A 109 -24.47 7.50 -7.52
CA ASP A 109 -24.19 6.57 -6.40
C ASP A 109 -22.67 6.40 -6.18
N PHE A 110 -21.87 6.35 -7.25
CA PHE A 110 -20.41 6.35 -7.18
C PHE A 110 -19.88 7.66 -6.59
N PHE A 111 -20.41 8.82 -7.00
CA PHE A 111 -19.99 10.09 -6.43
C PHE A 111 -20.45 10.27 -4.98
N PHE A 112 -21.58 9.68 -4.61
CA PHE A 112 -22.04 9.61 -3.23
C PHE A 112 -21.07 8.78 -2.37
N SER A 113 -20.62 7.63 -2.89
CA SER A 113 -19.57 6.80 -2.27
C SER A 113 -18.27 7.60 -2.09
N VAL A 114 -17.80 8.30 -3.14
CA VAL A 114 -16.61 9.18 -3.06
C VAL A 114 -16.73 10.22 -1.95
N GLN A 115 -17.90 10.88 -1.84
CA GLN A 115 -18.13 11.88 -0.80
C GLN A 115 -18.16 11.27 0.59
N THR A 116 -18.72 10.07 0.74
CA THR A 116 -18.83 9.36 2.02
C THR A 116 -17.47 8.83 2.46
N PHE A 117 -16.76 8.10 1.60
CA PHE A 117 -15.45 7.53 1.86
C PHE A 117 -14.44 8.61 2.24
N ALA A 118 -14.40 9.72 1.50
CA ALA A 118 -13.48 10.83 1.76
C ALA A 118 -13.99 11.80 2.84
N THR A 119 -15.15 11.54 3.46
CA THR A 119 -15.78 12.38 4.48
C THR A 119 -16.05 13.83 4.02
N ILE A 120 -16.28 14.02 2.72
CA ILE A 120 -16.57 15.33 2.12
C ILE A 120 -18.01 15.74 2.42
N GLY A 121 -18.98 14.85 2.12
CA GLY A 121 -20.40 15.01 2.42
C GLY A 121 -20.98 16.40 2.18
N TYR A 122 -21.14 16.85 0.92
CA TYR A 122 -21.66 18.18 0.60
C TYR A 122 -23.08 18.46 1.14
N GLY A 123 -23.81 17.43 1.58
CA GLY A 123 -25.13 17.53 2.19
C GLY A 123 -26.30 17.52 1.19
N VAL A 124 -26.02 17.47 -0.11
CA VAL A 124 -27.05 17.36 -1.16
C VAL A 124 -27.64 15.95 -1.21
N MET A 125 -26.78 14.94 -1.16
CA MET A 125 -27.18 13.52 -1.19
C MET A 125 -27.01 12.87 0.19
N HIS A 126 -28.00 12.07 0.59
CA HIS A 126 -27.98 11.35 1.87
C HIS A 126 -28.76 10.03 1.81
N PRO A 127 -28.35 9.01 2.59
CA PRO A 127 -29.03 7.72 2.61
C PRO A 127 -30.37 7.83 3.34
N VAL A 128 -31.41 7.19 2.81
CA VAL A 128 -32.76 7.20 3.43
C VAL A 128 -33.13 5.83 3.96
N GLY A 129 -32.92 4.76 3.19
CA GLY A 129 -33.31 3.42 3.61
C GLY A 129 -32.30 2.74 4.54
N LEU A 130 -32.76 1.69 5.23
CA LEU A 130 -31.93 0.93 6.17
C LEU A 130 -30.69 0.32 5.49
N ALA A 131 -30.86 -0.25 4.28
CA ALA A 131 -29.77 -0.87 3.53
C ALA A 131 -28.67 0.16 3.17
N ALA A 132 -29.07 1.33 2.67
CA ALA A 132 -28.12 2.41 2.35
C ALA A 132 -27.41 2.94 3.60
N ASN A 133 -28.12 3.10 4.73
CA ASN A 133 -27.51 3.54 5.99
C ASN A 133 -26.49 2.52 6.54
N LEU A 134 -26.78 1.22 6.44
CA LEU A 134 -25.82 0.17 6.80
C LEU A 134 -24.59 0.20 5.91
N LEU A 135 -24.75 0.40 4.60
CA LEU A 135 -23.64 0.54 3.66
C LEU A 135 -22.78 1.77 3.99
N VAL A 136 -23.39 2.94 4.24
CA VAL A 136 -22.66 4.16 4.63
C VAL A 136 -21.85 3.94 5.90
N THR A 137 -22.42 3.23 6.88
CA THR A 137 -21.73 2.92 8.13
C THR A 137 -20.50 2.04 7.89
N LEU A 138 -20.64 1.01 7.06
CA LEU A 138 -19.54 0.12 6.66
C LEU A 138 -18.48 0.90 5.88
N GLU A 139 -18.91 1.70 4.91
CA GLU A 139 -18.04 2.51 4.07
C GLU A 139 -17.22 3.50 4.89
N ALA A 140 -17.84 4.18 5.85
CA ALA A 140 -17.15 5.11 6.75
C ALA A 140 -16.06 4.40 7.56
N LEU A 141 -16.31 3.18 8.05
CA LEU A 141 -15.31 2.38 8.75
C LEU A 141 -14.15 1.99 7.82
N VAL A 142 -14.46 1.53 6.60
CA VAL A 142 -13.46 1.17 5.60
C VAL A 142 -12.63 2.39 5.19
N GLY A 143 -13.25 3.55 5.00
CA GLY A 143 -12.59 4.81 4.70
C GLY A 143 -11.63 5.23 5.82
N LEU A 144 -12.09 5.20 7.07
CA LEU A 144 -11.28 5.51 8.24
C LEU A 144 -10.03 4.62 8.32
N LEU A 145 -10.21 3.30 8.21
CA LEU A 145 -9.10 2.34 8.23
C LEU A 145 -8.19 2.51 7.02
N GLY A 146 -8.75 2.75 5.84
CA GLY A 146 -8.03 2.99 4.59
C GLY A 146 -7.12 4.21 4.68
N PHE A 147 -7.62 5.34 5.19
CA PHE A 147 -6.81 6.54 5.41
C PHE A 147 -5.70 6.30 6.45
N ALA A 148 -6.00 5.61 7.55
CA ALA A 148 -5.01 5.29 8.57
C ALA A 148 -3.87 4.43 8.00
N LEU A 149 -4.19 3.39 7.24
CA LEU A 149 -3.21 2.50 6.61
C LEU A 149 -2.40 3.22 5.52
N ALA A 150 -3.06 3.97 4.63
CA ALA A 150 -2.38 4.72 3.57
C ALA A 150 -1.39 5.72 4.14
N THR A 151 -1.78 6.44 5.20
CA THR A 151 -0.93 7.40 5.91
C THR A 151 0.23 6.69 6.60
N GLY A 152 -0.01 5.56 7.29
CA GLY A 152 1.04 4.77 7.93
C GLY A 152 2.08 4.25 6.94
N ILE A 153 1.65 3.77 5.77
CA ILE A 153 2.56 3.32 4.70
C ILE A 153 3.32 4.51 4.11
N LEU A 154 2.66 5.65 3.90
CA LEU A 154 3.30 6.87 3.41
C LEU A 154 4.43 7.30 4.33
N PHE A 155 4.20 7.34 5.64
CA PHE A 155 5.24 7.64 6.64
C PHE A 155 6.36 6.60 6.63
N ALA A 156 6.03 5.30 6.57
CA ALA A 156 7.03 4.24 6.51
C ALA A 156 7.93 4.35 5.26
N ARG A 157 7.36 4.76 4.11
CA ARG A 157 8.13 5.03 2.88
C ARG A 157 9.06 6.24 3.02
N PHE A 158 8.63 7.31 3.67
CA PHE A 158 9.48 8.48 3.92
C PHE A 158 10.61 8.19 4.91
N ALA A 159 10.39 7.29 5.86
CA ALA A 159 11.36 6.92 6.88
C ALA A 159 12.42 5.91 6.39
N GLN A 160 12.27 5.32 5.19
CA GLN A 160 13.28 4.43 4.64
C GLN A 160 14.52 5.21 4.18
N PRO A 161 15.70 4.95 4.77
CA PRO A 161 16.93 5.54 4.27
C PRO A 161 17.27 4.92 2.91
N THR A 162 17.49 5.77 1.91
CA THR A 162 17.99 5.41 0.58
C THR A 162 19.46 5.08 0.59
#